data_AF-A0A1Q4Z1E5-F1
#
_entry.id   AF-A0A1Q4Z1E5-F1
#
_cell.length_a   1.000
_cell.length_b   1.000
_cell.length_c   1.000
_cell.angle_alpha   90.00
_cell.angle_beta   90.00
_cell.angle_gamma   90.00
#
_symmetry.space_group_name_H-M   'P 1'
#
loop_
_entity.id
_entity.type
_entity.pdbx_description
1 polymer ?
#
loop_
_entity_poly.entity_id
_entity_poly.type
_entity_poly.pdbx_seq_one_letter_code
_entity_poly.pdbx_strand_id
1 'polypeptide(L)'
;MFPAMDPLTFDYANLHLRVDRGVFELFNLDSSESTFRVPLHWLGMLVHYKKPDKPGELFFGVVRDPHAALYGTDRLAFRYRYSPAARVPPGDEPLFRAYFTQVAMLADRRVA
;
A
#
# COMPACT_ATOMS: atom_id res chain seq x y z
N MET A 1 -5.50 -28.33 8.37
CA MET A 1 -5.19 -27.76 7.04
C MET A 1 -6.01 -26.48 6.94
N PHE A 2 -5.39 -25.31 7.09
CA PHE A 2 -6.10 -24.04 6.89
C PHE A 2 -6.33 -23.87 5.38
N PRO A 3 -7.51 -23.41 4.93
CA PRO A 3 -7.71 -23.14 3.51
C PRO A 3 -6.64 -22.14 3.05
N ALA A 4 -5.97 -22.43 1.93
CA ALA A 4 -5.12 -21.44 1.27
C ALA A 4 -6.06 -20.31 0.84
N MET A 5 -6.03 -19.18 1.53
CA MET A 5 -6.72 -17.99 1.04
C MET A 5 -6.03 -17.57 -0.25
N ASP A 6 -6.81 -17.33 -1.29
CA ASP A 6 -6.29 -16.79 -2.53
C ASP A 6 -5.58 -15.45 -2.25
N PRO A 7 -4.47 -15.18 -2.94
CA PRO A 7 -3.76 -13.92 -2.76
C PRO A 7 -4.67 -12.75 -3.12
N LEU A 8 -4.71 -11.73 -2.26
CA LEU A 8 -5.42 -10.49 -2.54
C LEU A 8 -4.56 -9.64 -3.48
N THR A 9 -5.07 -9.30 -4.66
CA THR A 9 -4.32 -8.57 -5.69
C THR A 9 -4.99 -7.27 -6.09
N PHE A 10 -4.20 -6.30 -6.54
CA PHE A 10 -4.68 -5.05 -7.11
C PHE A 10 -3.70 -4.53 -8.15
N ASP A 11 -4.22 -4.30 -9.36
CA ASP A 11 -3.45 -3.75 -10.47
C ASP A 11 -3.81 -2.28 -10.67
N TYR A 12 -2.79 -1.44 -10.81
CA TYR A 12 -2.97 -0.02 -11.11
C TYR A 12 -1.82 0.53 -11.93
N ALA A 13 -2.12 1.07 -13.11
CA ALA A 13 -1.12 1.49 -14.09
C ALA A 13 -0.12 0.35 -14.37
N ASN A 14 1.15 0.56 -14.05
CA ASN A 14 2.25 -0.40 -14.21
C ASN A 14 2.57 -1.14 -12.90
N LEU A 15 1.72 -1.06 -11.87
CA LEU A 15 1.93 -1.68 -10.57
C LEU A 15 1.03 -2.89 -10.40
N HIS A 16 1.62 -3.99 -9.95
CA HIS A 16 0.91 -5.15 -9.43
C HIS A 16 1.15 -5.26 -7.93
N LEU A 17 0.10 -5.15 -7.14
CA LEU A 17 0.12 -5.30 -5.69
C LEU A 17 -0.43 -6.66 -5.33
N ARG A 18 0.23 -7.34 -4.38
CA ARG A 18 -0.17 -8.66 -3.91
C ARG A 18 -0.02 -8.76 -2.40
N VAL A 19 -1.00 -9.36 -1.75
CA VAL A 19 -0.91 -9.82 -0.37
C VAL A 19 -1.06 -11.33 -0.36
N ASP A 20 -0.02 -12.00 0.11
CA ASP A 20 0.02 -13.44 0.22
C ASP A 20 0.73 -13.84 1.52
N ARG A 21 0.14 -14.78 2.27
CA ARG A 21 0.70 -15.34 3.52
C ARG A 21 1.25 -14.28 4.51
N GLY A 22 0.55 -13.16 4.67
CA GLY A 22 0.92 -12.10 5.62
C GLY A 22 2.02 -11.15 5.14
N VAL A 23 2.40 -11.22 3.86
CA VAL A 23 3.39 -10.34 3.23
C VAL A 23 2.72 -9.51 2.14
N PHE A 24 2.99 -8.22 2.13
CA PHE A 24 2.67 -7.33 1.02
C PHE A 24 3.84 -7.27 0.04
N GLU A 25 3.53 -7.35 -1.23
CA GLU A 25 4.47 -7.32 -2.35
C GLU A 25 3.97 -6.29 -3.36
N LEU A 26 4.87 -5.42 -3.80
CA LEU A 26 4.64 -4.45 -4.86
C LEU A 26 5.63 -4.73 -5.98
N PHE A 27 5.10 -5.01 -7.16
CA PHE A 27 5.85 -5.23 -8.37
C PHE A 27 5.63 -4.05 -9.32
N ASN A 28 6.72 -3.44 -9.79
CA ASN A 28 6.68 -2.45 -10.85
C ASN A 28 6.98 -3.14 -12.18
N LEU A 29 5.98 -3.25 -13.05
CA LEU A 29 6.08 -3.98 -14.31
C LEU A 29 7.00 -3.30 -15.33
N ASP A 30 7.31 -2.02 -15.15
CA ASP A 30 8.28 -1.29 -15.99
C ASP A 30 9.74 -1.50 -15.55
N SER A 31 9.99 -2.15 -14.39
CA SER A 31 11.33 -2.37 -13.86
C SER A 31 11.42 -3.68 -13.09
N SER A 32 12.20 -4.63 -13.62
CA SER A 32 12.49 -5.90 -12.94
C SER A 32 13.34 -5.75 -11.67
N GLU A 33 13.91 -4.58 -11.41
CA GLU A 33 14.85 -4.35 -10.30
C GLU A 33 14.18 -3.96 -8.98
N SER A 34 12.92 -3.54 -8.98
CA SER A 34 12.29 -2.93 -7.80
C SER A 34 11.02 -3.65 -7.36
N THR A 35 11.21 -4.78 -6.66
CA THR A 35 10.13 -5.38 -5.85
C THR A 35 10.23 -4.88 -4.42
N PHE A 36 9.17 -4.23 -3.92
CA PHE A 36 9.08 -3.85 -2.51
C PHE A 36 8.28 -4.92 -1.76
N ARG A 37 8.84 -5.46 -0.67
CA ARG A 37 8.21 -6.51 0.15
C ARG A 37 8.26 -6.13 1.62
N VAL A 38 7.16 -6.32 2.33
CA VAL A 38 7.08 -6.03 3.76
C VAL A 38 6.05 -6.91 4.45
N PRO A 39 6.28 -7.36 5.69
CA PRO A 39 5.24 -7.99 6.49
C PRO A 39 4.07 -7.03 6.70
N LEU A 40 2.83 -7.52 6.55
CA LEU A 40 1.61 -6.70 6.62
C LEU A 40 1.50 -5.84 7.89
N HIS A 41 1.92 -6.38 9.03
CA HIS A 41 1.88 -5.67 10.32
C HIS A 41 2.78 -4.43 10.36
N TRP A 42 3.79 -4.34 9.48
CA TRP A 42 4.68 -3.18 9.36
C TRP A 42 4.36 -2.28 8.16
N LEU A 43 3.37 -2.63 7.33
CA LEU A 43 3.06 -1.86 6.13
C LEU A 43 2.48 -0.48 6.48
N GLY A 44 2.95 0.56 5.82
CA GLY A 44 2.28 1.85 5.76
C GLY A 44 1.99 2.21 4.32
N MET A 45 0.87 2.90 4.10
CA MET A 45 0.44 3.35 2.79
C MET A 45 -0.16 4.75 2.89
N LEU A 46 0.28 5.65 2.00
CA LEU A 46 -0.29 6.98 1.86
C LEU A 46 -0.42 7.37 0.38
N VAL A 47 -1.60 7.88 0.00
CA VAL A 47 -1.74 8.73 -1.20
C VAL A 47 -1.52 10.18 -0.78
N HIS A 48 -0.39 10.77 -1.18
CA HIS A 48 -0.02 12.12 -0.78
C HIS A 48 -0.36 13.16 -1.86
N TYR A 49 -1.40 13.94 -1.62
CA TYR A 49 -1.79 15.08 -2.47
C TYR A 49 -1.06 16.35 -2.02
N LYS A 50 -0.21 16.92 -2.88
CA LYS A 50 0.40 18.24 -2.65
C LYS A 50 -0.60 19.39 -2.87
N LYS A 51 -1.59 19.18 -3.76
CA LYS A 51 -2.68 20.09 -4.10
C LYS A 51 -3.94 19.26 -4.38
N PRO A 52 -5.16 19.75 -4.06
CA PRO A 52 -6.40 18.98 -4.22
C PRO A 52 -6.65 18.45 -5.64
N ASP A 53 -6.36 19.27 -6.67
CA ASP A 53 -6.68 18.92 -8.06
C ASP A 53 -5.50 18.32 -8.84
N LYS A 54 -4.43 17.92 -8.15
CA LYS A 54 -3.25 17.33 -8.77
C LYS A 54 -3.14 15.86 -8.41
N PRO A 55 -2.67 15.01 -9.34
CA PRO A 55 -2.42 13.62 -9.01
C PRO A 55 -1.50 13.47 -7.78
N GLY A 56 -1.90 12.61 -6.85
CA GLY A 56 -1.18 12.27 -5.64
C GLY A 56 0.01 11.35 -5.90
N GLU A 57 0.99 11.40 -4.99
CA GLU A 57 2.13 10.49 -4.96
C GLU A 57 1.82 9.29 -4.07
N LEU A 58 2.16 8.08 -4.50
CA LEU A 58 2.03 6.88 -3.67
C LEU A 58 3.25 6.70 -2.78
N PHE A 59 3.04 6.50 -1.49
CA PHE A 59 4.08 6.03 -0.58
C PHE A 59 3.68 4.67 0.01
N PHE A 60 4.60 3.72 -0.10
CA PHE A 60 4.55 2.41 0.55
C PHE A 60 5.76 2.29 1.46
N GLY A 61 5.64 1.64 2.61
CA GLY A 61 6.81 1.59 3.50
C GLY A 61 6.65 0.77 4.76
N VAL A 62 7.70 0.82 5.56
CA VAL A 62 7.77 0.24 6.90
C VAL A 62 7.43 1.34 7.90
N VAL A 63 6.39 1.15 8.72
CA VAL A 63 6.04 2.08 9.80
C VAL A 63 6.92 1.88 11.03
N ARG A 64 7.01 2.90 11.88
CA ARG A 64 7.72 2.85 13.17
C ARG A 64 6.92 2.12 14.25
N ASP A 65 5.60 2.20 14.18
CA ASP A 65 4.64 1.60 15.11
C ASP A 65 3.66 0.71 14.33
N PRO A 66 3.62 -0.61 14.58
CA PRO A 66 2.72 -1.53 13.87
C PRO A 66 1.23 -1.27 14.17
N HIS A 67 0.89 -0.47 15.19
CA HIS A 67 -0.49 -0.08 15.49
C HIS A 67 -0.94 1.18 14.75
N ALA A 68 -0.04 1.87 14.05
CA ALA A 68 -0.40 3.00 13.21
C ALA A 68 -1.39 2.59 12.10
N ALA A 69 -2.19 3.55 11.61
CA ALA A 69 -3.09 3.31 10.50
C ALA A 69 -2.34 2.82 9.27
N LEU A 70 -2.84 1.74 8.64
CA LEU A 70 -2.19 1.12 7.48
C LEU A 70 -2.38 2.00 6.23
N TYR A 71 -3.57 2.56 6.05
CA TYR A 71 -3.89 3.50 4.99
C TYR A 71 -4.06 4.91 5.55
N GLY A 72 -3.59 5.92 4.82
CA GLY A 72 -3.52 7.29 5.31
C GLY A 72 -2.40 7.48 6.35
N THR A 73 -1.36 6.64 6.30
CA THR A 73 -0.24 6.70 7.24
C THR A 73 0.42 8.08 7.22
N ASP A 74 0.64 8.69 8.38
CA ASP A 74 1.39 9.93 8.50
C ASP A 74 2.80 9.78 7.88
N ARG A 75 3.23 10.76 7.08
CA ARG A 75 4.53 10.75 6.41
C ARG A 75 5.72 10.58 7.37
N LEU A 76 5.60 11.04 8.61
CA LEU A 76 6.63 10.94 9.66
C LEU A 76 6.60 9.59 10.38
N ALA A 77 5.49 8.85 10.29
CA ALA A 77 5.37 7.52 10.89
C ALA A 77 6.17 6.44 10.12
N PHE A 78 6.62 6.74 8.90
CA PHE A 78 7.49 5.85 8.14
C PHE A 78 8.92 5.82 8.72
N ARG A 79 9.44 4.60 8.90
CA ARG A 79 10.87 4.34 9.10
C ARG A 79 11.60 4.37 7.76
N TYR A 80 11.02 3.73 6.75
CA TYR A 80 11.47 3.73 5.36
C TYR A 80 10.25 3.80 4.46
N ARG A 81 10.35 4.50 3.32
CA ARG A 81 9.29 4.55 2.31
C ARG A 81 9.87 4.46 0.90
N TYR A 82 9.12 3.79 0.04
CA TYR A 82 9.28 3.68 -1.39
C TYR A 82 8.15 4.44 -2.09
N SER A 83 8.47 5.12 -3.20
CA SER A 83 7.51 5.87 -4.01
C SER A 83 7.65 5.43 -5.46
N PRO A 84 6.70 4.66 -6.02
CA PRO A 84 6.70 4.39 -7.46
C PRO A 84 6.36 5.66 -8.24
N ALA A 85 6.65 5.63 -9.55
CA ALA A 85 6.37 6.73 -10.47
C ALA A 85 4.87 6.95 -10.72
N ALA A 86 4.04 5.90 -10.51
CA ALA A 86 2.60 5.97 -10.67
C ALA A 86 2.00 7.13 -9.85
N ARG A 87 1.10 7.86 -10.50
CA ARG A 87 0.39 9.00 -9.92
C ARG A 87 -1.10 8.67 -9.83
N VAL A 88 -1.75 9.13 -8.77
CA VAL A 88 -3.16 8.81 -8.49
C VAL A 88 -4.01 10.05 -8.68
N PRO A 89 -4.84 10.15 -9.73
CA PRO A 89 -5.84 11.19 -9.83
C PRO A 89 -6.77 11.18 -8.60
N PRO A 90 -7.26 12.34 -8.13
CA PRO A 90 -8.15 12.39 -6.95
C PRO A 90 -9.36 11.44 -7.02
N GLY A 91 -9.93 11.24 -8.21
CA GLY A 91 -11.06 10.33 -8.44
C GLY A 91 -10.75 8.85 -8.23
N ASP A 92 -9.46 8.46 -8.24
CA ASP A 92 -9.02 7.07 -8.09
C ASP A 92 -8.61 6.73 -6.64
N GLU A 93 -8.47 7.73 -5.75
CA GLU A 93 -8.18 7.51 -4.32
C GLU A 93 -9.10 6.47 -3.67
N PRO A 94 -10.42 6.45 -3.95
CA PRO A 94 -11.32 5.47 -3.34
C PRO A 94 -10.96 4.02 -3.70
N LEU A 95 -10.33 3.76 -4.84
CA LEU A 95 -9.88 2.42 -5.23
C LEU A 95 -8.77 1.93 -4.28
N PHE A 96 -7.81 2.80 -3.99
CA PHE A 96 -6.72 2.52 -3.03
C PHE A 96 -7.28 2.36 -1.62
N ARG A 97 -8.18 3.24 -1.19
CA ARG A 97 -8.84 3.14 0.11
C ARG A 97 -9.58 1.81 0.27
N ALA A 98 -10.34 1.38 -0.74
CA ALA A 98 -11.08 0.12 -0.70
C ALA A 98 -10.14 -1.10 -0.60
N TYR A 99 -9.11 -1.14 -1.44
CA TYR A 99 -8.11 -2.21 -1.40
C TYR A 99 -7.38 -2.27 -0.05
N PHE A 100 -6.82 -1.14 0.41
CA PHE A 100 -6.06 -1.11 1.66
C PHE A 100 -6.92 -1.25 2.91
N THR A 101 -8.24 -1.05 2.81
CA THR A 101 -9.18 -1.45 3.87
C THR A 101 -9.19 -2.96 4.05
N GLN A 102 -9.25 -3.73 2.96
CA GLN A 102 -9.16 -5.20 3.03
C GLN A 102 -7.79 -5.65 3.57
N VAL A 103 -6.71 -5.00 3.12
CA VAL A 103 -5.35 -5.27 3.62
C VAL A 103 -5.24 -5.00 5.12
N ALA A 104 -5.84 -3.91 5.60
CA ALA A 104 -5.86 -3.57 7.03
C ALA A 104 -6.64 -4.59 7.86
N MET A 105 -7.77 -5.10 7.35
CA MET A 105 -8.50 -6.20 8.00
C MET A 105 -7.66 -7.48 8.10
N LEU A 106 -6.93 -7.84 7.04
CA LEU A 106 -6.01 -9.00 7.07
C LEU A 106 -4.85 -8.82 8.05
N ALA A 107 -4.48 -7.57 8.34
CA ALA A 107 -3.41 -7.22 9.28
C ALA A 107 -3.91 -6.97 10.71
N ASP A 108 -5.22 -7.03 10.96
CA ASP A 108 -5.86 -6.58 12.21
C ASP A 108 -5.49 -5.13 12.59
N ARG A 109 -5.54 -4.22 11.61
CA ARG A 109 -5.14 -2.82 11.74
C ARG A 109 -6.22 -1.84 11.30
N ARG A 110 -6.11 -0.60 11.79
CA ARG A 110 -7.04 0.50 11.50
C ARG A 110 -6.70 1.17 10.15
N VAL A 111 -7.72 1.81 9.57
CA VAL A 111 -7.64 2.73 8.43
C VAL A 111 -7.94 4.15 8.96
N ALA A 112 -7.28 5.17 8.39
CA ALA A 112 -7.54 6.58 8.71
C ALA A 112 -8.58 7.23 7.80
#